data_AF-A0A3Q3K3B8-F1
#
_entry.id   AF-A0A3Q3K3B8-F1
#
_cell.length_a   1.000
_cell.length_b   1.000
_cell.length_c   1.000
_cell.angle_alpha   90.00
_cell.angle_beta   90.00
_cell.angle_gamma   90.00
#
_symmetry.space_group_name_H-M   'P 1'
#
loop_
_entity.id
_entity.type
_entity.pdbx_description
1 polymer ?
#
loop_
_entity_poly.entity_id
_entity_poly.type
_entity_poly.pdbx_seq_one_letter_code
_entity_poly.pdbx_strand_id
1 'polypeptide(L)'
;MDDKPVVKHATNNSIFVLHSAFNNILSNLGYVMLGLLFLLIVLRRDIVHSRALLRNSLNALDRMVLLVMGNIVNWSLAAYGLIVKPNDFASYLLAIAICNLLLYFAFYIIMKLRSGERIQCLPLVCILFTAVVGGFALYFFFQGLSTWEKTPAESREHNRDCILLSFFDDHDIWHFLSSIAMFGSFLVLLTMDDDLDTVQRDKIYVF
;
A
#
# COMPACT_ATOMS: atom_id res chain seq x y z
N MET A 1 -2.97 -37.50 46.11
CA MET A 1 -1.98 -37.31 45.02
C MET A 1 -2.79 -36.81 43.85
N ASP A 2 -3.07 -35.50 43.83
CA ASP A 2 -3.85 -34.87 42.78
C ASP A 2 -2.92 -34.41 41.67
N ASP A 3 -3.21 -34.91 40.47
CA ASP A 3 -2.78 -34.41 39.18
C ASP A 3 -2.89 -32.88 39.12
N LYS A 4 -1.80 -32.19 38.78
CA LYS A 4 -1.84 -30.79 38.34
C LYS A 4 -1.35 -30.64 36.88
N PRO A 5 -2.05 -29.84 36.07
CA PRO A 5 -2.01 -29.92 34.60
C PRO A 5 -0.93 -29.01 34.02
N VAL A 6 0.34 -29.40 34.10
CA VAL A 6 1.43 -28.60 33.52
C VAL A 6 1.49 -28.74 31.99
N VAL A 7 0.98 -29.85 31.43
CA VAL A 7 1.09 -30.16 30.00
C VAL A 7 0.06 -29.40 29.14
N LYS A 8 -1.15 -29.13 29.64
CA LYS A 8 -2.21 -28.45 28.86
C LYS A 8 -1.90 -26.98 28.53
N HIS A 9 -1.14 -26.29 29.38
CA HIS A 9 -0.76 -24.89 29.11
C HIS A 9 0.30 -24.77 28.00
N ALA A 10 1.20 -25.76 27.87
CA ALA A 10 2.22 -25.76 26.83
C ALA A 10 1.63 -26.09 25.45
N THR A 11 0.73 -27.08 25.34
CA THR A 11 0.10 -27.47 24.07
C THR A 11 -0.82 -26.39 23.51
N ASN A 12 -1.58 -25.70 24.38
CA ASN A 12 -2.39 -24.56 23.97
C ASN A 12 -1.53 -23.39 23.47
N ASN A 13 -0.38 -23.15 24.10
CA ASN A 13 0.56 -22.13 23.62
C ASN A 13 1.15 -22.50 22.25
N SER A 14 1.48 -23.77 21.99
CA SER A 14 2.00 -24.22 20.69
C SER A 14 0.95 -24.10 19.57
N ILE A 15 -0.29 -24.50 19.83
CA ILE A 15 -1.40 -24.41 18.86
C ILE A 15 -1.79 -22.94 18.60
N PHE A 16 -1.75 -22.09 19.63
CA PHE A 16 -2.00 -20.66 19.51
C PHE A 16 -0.90 -19.93 18.74
N VAL A 17 0.39 -20.24 19.01
CA VAL A 17 1.52 -19.71 18.23
C VAL A 17 1.44 -20.16 16.77
N LEU A 18 1.03 -21.41 16.52
CA LEU A 18 0.81 -21.91 15.16
C LEU A 18 -0.35 -21.16 14.47
N HIS A 19 -1.46 -20.92 15.17
CA HIS A 19 -2.60 -20.14 14.63
C HIS A 19 -2.20 -18.69 14.33
N SER A 20 -1.50 -18.03 15.25
CA SER A 20 -1.03 -16.65 15.06
C SER A 20 0.01 -16.54 13.93
N ALA A 21 0.91 -17.52 13.81
CA ALA A 21 1.85 -17.59 12.69
C ALA A 21 1.13 -17.82 11.35
N PHE A 22 0.12 -18.70 11.32
CA PHE A 22 -0.69 -18.94 10.12
C PHE A 22 -1.51 -17.70 9.72
N ASN A 23 -2.03 -16.98 10.72
CA ASN A 23 -2.77 -15.75 10.51
C ASN A 23 -1.90 -14.65 9.88
N ASN A 24 -0.70 -14.41 10.43
CA ASN A 24 0.28 -13.50 9.83
C ASN A 24 0.69 -13.91 8.40
N ILE A 25 0.78 -15.21 8.10
CA ILE A 25 1.07 -15.68 6.75
C ILE A 25 -0.10 -15.38 5.81
N LEU A 26 -1.34 -15.64 6.23
CA LEU A 26 -2.54 -15.41 5.43
C LEU A 26 -2.80 -13.92 5.19
N SER A 27 -2.62 -13.07 6.20
CA SER A 27 -2.81 -11.62 6.05
C SER A 27 -1.78 -10.99 5.11
N ASN A 28 -0.56 -11.51 5.08
CA ASN A 28 0.49 -11.09 4.14
C ASN A 28 0.40 -11.75 2.74
N LEU A 29 -0.27 -12.89 2.63
CA LEU A 29 -0.46 -13.60 1.36
C LEU A 29 -1.15 -12.70 0.31
N GLY A 30 -2.03 -11.79 0.75
CA GLY A 30 -2.68 -10.80 -0.10
C GLY A 30 -1.70 -9.96 -0.90
N TYR A 31 -0.65 -9.43 -0.26
CA TYR A 31 0.39 -8.64 -0.95
C TYR A 31 1.14 -9.46 -2.00
N VAL A 32 1.48 -10.72 -1.70
CA VAL A 32 2.20 -11.59 -2.63
C VAL A 32 1.32 -11.95 -3.82
N MET A 33 0.07 -12.38 -3.58
CA MET A 33 -0.86 -12.78 -4.64
C MET A 33 -1.24 -11.60 -5.53
N LEU A 34 -1.61 -10.46 -4.95
CA LEU A 34 -1.97 -9.27 -5.71
C LEU A 34 -0.75 -8.65 -6.40
N GLY A 35 0.44 -8.73 -5.78
CA GLY A 35 1.70 -8.32 -6.39
C GLY A 35 2.05 -9.15 -7.62
N LEU A 36 1.95 -10.48 -7.54
CA LEU A 36 2.15 -11.38 -8.68
C LEU A 36 1.10 -11.13 -9.78
N LEU A 37 -0.16 -10.94 -9.40
CA LEU A 37 -1.23 -10.59 -10.33
C LEU A 37 -0.92 -9.27 -11.05
N PHE A 38 -0.48 -8.25 -10.31
CA PHE A 38 -0.09 -6.97 -10.89
C PHE A 38 1.07 -7.13 -11.87
N LEU A 39 2.12 -7.87 -11.52
CA LEU A 39 3.24 -8.15 -12.42
C LEU A 39 2.77 -8.86 -13.69
N LEU A 40 1.86 -9.83 -13.59
CA LEU A 40 1.28 -10.49 -14.77
C LEU A 40 0.49 -9.50 -15.64
N ILE A 41 -0.31 -8.61 -15.05
CA ILE A 41 -1.05 -7.59 -15.79
C ILE A 41 -0.09 -6.67 -16.54
N VAL A 42 0.96 -6.19 -15.88
CA VAL A 42 2.00 -5.34 -16.49
C VAL A 42 2.71 -6.09 -17.61
N LEU A 43 3.12 -7.34 -17.40
CA LEU A 43 3.77 -8.16 -18.42
C LEU A 43 2.86 -8.39 -19.63
N ARG A 44 1.58 -8.70 -19.40
CA ARG A 44 0.61 -8.86 -20.49
C ARG A 44 0.43 -7.57 -21.26
N ARG A 45 0.34 -6.43 -20.57
CA ARG A 45 0.21 -5.12 -21.21
C ARG A 45 1.48 -4.73 -21.96
N ASP A 46 2.66 -4.98 -21.42
CA ASP A 46 3.93 -4.69 -22.10
C ASP A 46 4.14 -5.54 -23.36
N ILE A 47 3.73 -6.81 -23.33
CA ILE A 47 3.72 -7.68 -24.51
C ILE A 47 2.76 -7.14 -25.58
N VAL A 48 1.58 -6.68 -25.18
CA VAL A 48 0.57 -6.11 -26.11
C VAL A 48 1.01 -4.74 -26.63
N HIS A 49 1.66 -3.92 -25.80
CA HIS A 49 2.04 -2.53 -26.08
C HIS A 49 3.50 -2.35 -26.49
N SER A 50 4.18 -3.45 -26.86
CA SER A 50 5.53 -3.48 -27.43
C SER A 50 5.59 -2.76 -28.79
N ARG A 51 5.48 -1.43 -28.78
CA ARG A 51 5.69 -0.46 -29.88
C ARG A 51 5.66 0.95 -29.29
N ALA A 52 6.80 1.38 -28.72
CA ALA A 52 6.77 2.55 -27.86
C ALA A 52 8.05 3.34 -27.61
N LEU A 53 9.22 2.76 -27.83
CA LEU A 53 10.46 3.27 -27.23
C LEU A 53 11.24 4.19 -28.17
N LEU A 54 10.66 5.31 -28.63
CA LEU A 54 11.43 6.33 -29.35
C LEU A 54 10.75 7.72 -29.40
N ARG A 55 10.61 8.40 -28.25
CA ARG A 55 10.75 9.86 -28.12
C ARG A 55 10.77 10.27 -26.64
N ASN A 56 11.97 10.42 -26.07
CA ASN A 56 12.19 10.76 -24.66
C ASN A 56 12.83 12.15 -24.48
N SER A 57 12.32 13.18 -25.16
CA SER A 57 13.01 14.49 -25.19
C SER A 57 12.15 15.74 -25.07
N LEU A 58 10.83 15.64 -24.84
CA LEU A 58 9.98 16.83 -24.68
C LEU A 58 9.51 17.10 -23.23
N ASN A 59 9.65 16.15 -22.29
CA ASN A 59 9.03 16.25 -20.96
C ASN A 59 10.02 16.06 -19.81
N ALA A 60 11.27 16.47 -20.03
CA ALA A 60 12.26 16.52 -18.96
C ALA A 60 11.84 17.49 -17.85
N LEU A 61 11.10 18.55 -18.16
CA LEU A 61 10.74 19.59 -17.19
C LEU A 61 9.67 19.12 -16.19
N ASP A 62 8.56 18.53 -16.64
CA ASP A 62 7.52 18.04 -15.73
C ASP A 62 8.01 16.89 -14.85
N ARG A 63 8.83 15.99 -15.41
CA ARG A 63 9.52 14.94 -14.66
C ARG A 63 10.52 15.52 -13.67
N MET A 64 11.25 16.58 -14.03
CA MET A 64 12.16 17.27 -13.13
C MET A 64 11.41 17.98 -11.99
N VAL A 65 10.27 18.61 -12.26
CA VAL A 65 9.42 19.24 -11.23
C VAL A 65 8.92 18.20 -10.24
N LEU A 66 8.42 17.06 -10.72
CA LEU A 66 8.01 15.94 -9.85
C LEU A 66 9.18 15.46 -8.99
N LEU A 67 10.35 15.23 -9.59
CA LEU A 67 11.53 14.78 -8.87
C LEU A 67 11.98 15.78 -7.81
N VAL A 68 12.00 17.07 -8.14
CA VAL A 68 12.39 18.13 -7.20
C VAL A 68 11.39 18.24 -6.05
N MET A 69 10.08 18.25 -6.35
CA MET A 69 9.03 18.30 -5.33
C MET A 69 9.07 17.09 -4.41
N GLY A 70 9.16 15.88 -4.98
CA GLY A 70 9.28 14.64 -4.23
C GLY A 70 10.55 14.61 -3.37
N ASN A 71 11.68 15.09 -3.89
CA ASN A 71 12.92 15.21 -3.10
C ASN A 71 12.76 16.19 -1.94
N ILE A 72 12.20 17.38 -2.17
CA ILE A 72 11.99 18.38 -1.11
C ILE A 72 11.12 17.81 0.00
N VAL A 73 10.00 17.16 -0.35
CA VAL A 73 9.10 16.53 0.63
C VAL A 73 9.83 15.41 1.38
N ASN A 74 10.53 14.52 0.68
CA ASN A 74 11.27 13.43 1.33
C ASN A 74 12.41 13.92 2.24
N TRP A 75 13.17 14.94 1.83
CA TRP A 75 14.20 15.56 2.67
C TRP A 75 13.60 16.23 3.90
N SER A 76 12.44 16.90 3.75
CA SER A 76 11.74 17.51 4.88
C SER A 76 11.25 16.47 5.89
N LEU A 77 10.71 15.33 5.41
CA LEU A 77 10.32 14.20 6.25
C LEU A 77 11.56 13.55 6.87
N ALA A 78 12.64 13.32 6.13
CA ALA A 78 13.88 12.77 6.70
C ALA A 78 14.43 13.65 7.84
N ALA A 79 14.47 14.98 7.65
CA ALA A 79 14.89 15.93 8.68
C ALA A 79 13.97 15.89 9.91
N TYR A 80 12.65 15.83 9.71
CA TYR A 80 11.68 15.70 10.80
C TYR A 80 11.91 14.41 11.62
N GLY A 81 12.16 13.29 10.94
CA GLY A 81 12.42 12.00 11.58
C GLY A 81 13.70 11.98 12.43
N LEU A 82 14.74 12.70 11.99
CA LEU A 82 15.99 12.85 12.74
C LEU A 82 15.83 13.69 14.01
N ILE A 83 14.96 14.71 13.98
CA ILE A 83 14.73 15.62 15.11
C ILE A 83 13.81 14.98 16.14
N VAL A 84 12.68 14.42 15.69
CA VAL A 84 11.62 13.92 16.58
C VAL A 84 11.93 12.52 17.11
N LYS A 85 12.75 11.73 16.39
CA LYS A 85 13.08 10.32 16.71
C LYS A 85 11.82 9.53 17.11
N PRO A 86 10.93 9.22 16.15
CA PRO A 86 9.71 8.49 16.46
C PRO A 86 10.03 7.12 17.08
N ASN A 87 9.28 6.78 18.13
CA ASN A 87 9.43 5.49 18.84
C ASN A 87 9.05 4.29 17.95
N ASP A 88 8.17 4.50 16.95
CA ASP A 88 7.80 3.49 15.96
C ASP A 88 8.34 3.84 14.57
N PHE A 89 9.48 3.23 14.24
CA PHE A 89 10.15 3.41 12.95
C PHE A 89 9.35 2.86 11.77
N ALA A 90 8.60 1.76 11.94
CA ALA A 90 7.87 1.12 10.85
C ALA A 90 6.68 1.97 10.41
N SER A 91 5.91 2.49 11.37
CA SER A 91 4.82 3.44 11.12
C SER A 91 5.32 4.72 10.46
N TYR A 92 6.52 5.17 10.83
CA TYR A 92 7.15 6.33 10.21
C TYR A 92 7.52 6.10 8.74
N LEU A 93 8.12 4.95 8.43
CA LEU A 93 8.45 4.58 7.05
C LEU A 93 7.18 4.44 6.19
N LEU A 94 6.12 3.84 6.74
CA LEU A 94 4.83 3.72 6.08
C LEU A 94 4.25 5.11 5.75
N ALA A 95 4.32 6.07 6.67
CA ALA A 95 3.86 7.43 6.43
C ALA A 95 4.62 8.09 5.28
N ILE A 96 5.95 7.93 5.21
CA ILE A 96 6.75 8.42 4.07
C ILE A 96 6.30 7.78 2.75
N ALA A 97 6.06 6.47 2.75
CA ALA A 97 5.61 5.75 1.55
C ALA A 97 4.23 6.24 1.07
N ILE A 98 3.27 6.43 1.99
CA ILE A 98 1.93 6.95 1.67
C ILE A 98 2.02 8.39 1.15
N CYS A 99 2.81 9.25 1.78
CA CYS A 99 3.01 10.62 1.31
C CYS A 99 3.56 10.67 -0.11
N ASN A 100 4.54 9.82 -0.43
CA ASN A 100 5.09 9.72 -1.78
C ASN A 100 4.06 9.21 -2.79
N LEU A 101 3.28 8.19 -2.41
CA LEU A 101 2.22 7.65 -3.25
C LEU A 101 1.17 8.72 -3.58
N LEU A 102 0.70 9.46 -2.57
CA LEU A 102 -0.27 10.55 -2.74
C LEU A 102 0.28 11.69 -3.58
N LEU A 103 1.54 12.07 -3.38
CA LEU A 103 2.20 13.11 -4.18
C LEU A 103 2.28 12.71 -5.66
N TYR A 104 2.62 11.44 -5.93
CA TYR A 104 2.67 10.91 -7.29
C TYR A 104 1.29 10.92 -7.95
N PHE A 105 0.24 10.46 -7.26
CA PHE A 105 -1.14 10.53 -7.76
C PHE A 105 -1.62 11.96 -8.00
N ALA A 106 -1.39 12.86 -7.05
CA ALA A 106 -1.80 14.25 -7.17
C ALA A 106 -1.14 14.89 -8.39
N PHE A 107 0.16 14.66 -8.60
CA PHE A 107 0.87 15.14 -9.77
C PHE A 107 0.25 14.61 -11.08
N TYR A 108 0.02 13.30 -11.18
CA TYR A 108 -0.55 12.70 -12.39
C TYR A 108 -1.95 13.24 -12.70
N ILE A 109 -2.81 13.34 -11.68
CA ILE A 109 -4.16 13.91 -11.84
C ILE A 109 -4.08 15.39 -12.23
N ILE A 110 -3.22 16.19 -11.59
CA ILE A 110 -3.05 17.61 -11.95
C ILE A 110 -2.57 17.77 -13.39
N MET A 111 -1.63 16.94 -13.82
CA MET A 111 -1.09 16.94 -15.18
C MET A 111 -2.18 16.60 -16.20
N LYS A 112 -2.97 15.53 -15.94
CA LYS A 112 -4.13 15.13 -16.74
C LYS A 112 -5.14 16.28 -16.88
N LEU A 113 -5.47 16.94 -15.77
CA LEU A 113 -6.40 18.08 -15.74
C LEU A 113 -5.86 19.31 -16.48
N ARG A 114 -4.55 19.62 -16.35
CA ARG A 114 -3.91 20.75 -17.03
C ARG A 114 -3.89 20.60 -18.54
N SER A 115 -3.73 19.38 -19.03
CA SER A 115 -3.74 19.10 -20.46
C SER A 115 -5.15 18.97 -21.05
N GLY A 116 -6.20 19.13 -20.22
CA GLY A 116 -7.58 19.06 -20.67
C GLY A 116 -8.04 17.65 -21.07
N GLU A 117 -7.30 16.63 -20.65
CA GLU A 117 -7.65 15.23 -20.90
C GLU A 117 -8.78 14.78 -19.97
N ARG A 118 -9.62 13.87 -20.48
CA ARG A 118 -10.77 13.37 -19.71
C ARG A 118 -10.38 12.11 -18.97
N ILE A 119 -10.63 12.09 -17.67
CA ILE A 119 -10.48 10.86 -16.88
C ILE A 119 -11.62 9.91 -17.28
N GLN A 120 -11.27 8.73 -17.77
CA GLN A 120 -12.24 7.70 -18.13
C GLN A 120 -13.01 7.19 -16.89
N CYS A 121 -14.19 6.60 -17.12
CA CYS A 121 -15.03 6.09 -16.02
C CYS A 121 -14.32 4.99 -15.20
N LEU A 122 -13.57 4.11 -15.86
CA LEU A 122 -12.84 3.01 -15.21
C LEU A 122 -11.80 3.53 -14.18
N PRO A 123 -10.81 4.37 -14.54
CA PRO A 123 -9.85 4.91 -13.57
C PRO A 123 -10.54 5.77 -12.50
N LEU A 124 -11.63 6.48 -12.81
CA LEU A 124 -12.38 7.23 -11.80
C LEU A 124 -13.01 6.31 -10.73
N VAL A 125 -13.66 5.23 -11.15
CA VAL A 125 -14.23 4.22 -10.24
C VAL A 125 -13.11 3.56 -9.43
N CYS A 126 -11.99 3.21 -10.07
CA CYS A 126 -10.82 2.64 -9.38
C CYS A 126 -10.22 3.61 -8.35
N ILE A 127 -10.13 4.92 -8.65
CA ILE A 127 -9.67 5.95 -7.71
C ILE A 127 -10.58 6.01 -6.49
N LEU A 128 -11.90 6.12 -6.69
CA LEU A 128 -12.86 6.20 -5.59
C LEU A 128 -12.83 4.94 -4.73
N PHE A 129 -12.83 3.75 -5.36
CA PHE A 129 -12.74 2.49 -4.65
C PHE A 129 -11.44 2.39 -3.82
N THR A 130 -10.30 2.73 -4.44
CA THR A 130 -8.99 2.69 -3.78
C THR A 130 -8.91 3.67 -2.61
N ALA A 131 -9.47 4.87 -2.75
CA ALA A 131 -9.50 5.87 -1.69
C ALA A 131 -10.35 5.39 -0.49
N VAL A 132 -11.50 4.77 -0.76
CA VAL A 132 -12.37 4.20 0.29
C VAL A 132 -11.66 3.06 1.02
N VAL A 133 -11.14 2.08 0.28
CA VAL A 133 -10.45 0.92 0.88
C VAL A 133 -9.18 1.35 1.63
N GLY A 134 -8.40 2.28 1.08
CA GLY A 134 -7.23 2.86 1.73
C GLY A 134 -7.59 3.63 3.02
N GLY A 135 -8.71 4.37 3.01
CA GLY A 135 -9.22 5.05 4.19
C GLY A 135 -9.60 4.08 5.32
N PHE A 136 -10.28 2.97 4.99
CA PHE A 136 -10.55 1.91 5.96
C PHE A 136 -9.27 1.23 6.46
N ALA A 137 -8.29 0.98 5.58
CA ALA A 137 -7.01 0.44 6.00
C ALA A 137 -6.32 1.35 7.03
N LEU A 138 -6.29 2.67 6.78
CA LEU A 138 -5.74 3.65 7.72
C LEU A 138 -6.51 3.70 9.05
N TYR A 139 -7.83 3.57 9.00
CA TYR A 139 -8.65 3.50 10.21
C TYR A 139 -8.21 2.35 11.13
N PHE A 140 -8.07 1.14 10.60
CA PHE A 140 -7.60 -0.03 11.37
C PHE A 140 -6.13 0.12 11.80
N PHE A 141 -5.28 0.73 10.97
CA PHE A 141 -3.89 1.03 11.32
C PHE A 141 -3.77 1.91 12.57
N PHE A 142 -4.57 2.98 12.67
CA PHE A 142 -4.55 3.86 13.84
C PHE A 142 -5.22 3.25 15.08
N GLN A 143 -6.06 2.23 14.92
CA GLN A 143 -6.68 1.49 16.03
C GLN A 143 -5.72 0.50 16.68
N GLY A 144 -4.79 -0.06 15.90
CA GLY A 144 -3.90 -1.15 16.31
C GLY A 144 -2.42 -0.76 16.34
N LEU A 145 -2.03 0.15 17.25
CA LEU A 145 -0.61 0.39 17.55
C LEU A 145 -0.02 -0.89 18.16
N SER A 146 0.50 -1.77 17.30
CA SER A 146 1.31 -2.92 17.67
C SER A 146 2.58 -2.41 18.32
N THR A 147 2.59 -2.28 19.64
CA THR A 147 3.79 -1.87 20.37
C THR A 147 4.81 -3.00 20.32
N TRP A 148 5.72 -2.96 19.34
CA TRP A 148 6.83 -3.91 19.17
C TRP A 148 7.82 -3.89 20.35
N GLU A 149 7.72 -2.87 21.21
CA GLU A 149 8.61 -2.63 22.35
C GLU A 149 8.25 -3.49 23.58
N LYS A 150 7.05 -4.08 23.61
CA LYS A 150 6.60 -4.91 24.73
C LYS A 150 7.05 -6.36 24.56
N THR A 151 7.28 -7.03 25.69
CA THR A 151 7.59 -8.46 25.66
C THR A 151 6.41 -9.27 25.10
N PRO A 152 6.64 -10.45 24.50
CA PRO A 152 5.56 -11.31 24.02
C PRO A 152 4.54 -11.71 25.10
N ALA A 153 4.90 -11.62 26.39
CA ALA A 153 4.01 -11.87 27.51
C ALA A 153 3.10 -10.66 27.82
N GLU A 154 3.64 -9.44 27.85
CA GLU A 154 2.86 -8.21 28.04
C GLU A 154 1.98 -7.87 26.84
N SER A 155 2.41 -8.22 25.63
CA SER A 155 1.59 -8.09 24.42
C SER A 155 0.34 -9.00 24.48
N ARG A 156 0.43 -10.18 25.12
CA ARG A 156 -0.71 -11.10 25.28
C ARG A 156 -1.74 -10.62 26.30
N GLU A 157 -1.33 -9.81 27.26
CA GLU A 157 -2.20 -9.24 28.28
C GLU A 157 -3.01 -8.04 27.76
N HIS A 158 -2.58 -7.46 26.62
CA HIS A 158 -3.24 -6.35 25.94
C HIS A 158 -3.94 -6.76 24.62
N ASN A 159 -3.96 -8.05 24.28
CA ASN A 159 -4.68 -8.55 23.11
C ASN A 159 -6.19 -8.39 23.34
N ARG A 160 -6.84 -7.60 22.48
CA ARG A 160 -8.30 -7.56 22.41
C ARG A 160 -8.82 -8.86 21.80
N ASP A 161 -10.08 -9.20 22.10
CA ASP A 161 -10.74 -10.34 21.47
C ASP A 161 -10.80 -10.15 19.94
N CYS A 162 -10.48 -11.20 19.18
CA CYS A 162 -10.49 -11.18 17.72
C CYS A 162 -11.90 -10.85 17.20
N ILE A 163 -12.00 -9.88 16.29
CA ILE A 163 -13.29 -9.28 15.86
C ILE A 163 -13.94 -10.11 14.75
N LEU A 164 -13.15 -10.55 13.76
CA LEU A 164 -13.68 -11.25 12.59
C LEU A 164 -13.44 -12.76 12.69
N LEU A 165 -14.52 -13.55 12.72
CA LEU A 165 -14.53 -15.02 12.83
C LEU A 165 -13.76 -15.59 14.04
N SER A 166 -13.54 -14.78 15.09
CA SER A 166 -12.65 -15.10 16.21
C SER A 166 -11.22 -15.49 15.78
N PHE A 167 -10.80 -15.07 14.57
CA PHE A 167 -9.54 -15.48 13.96
C PHE A 167 -8.68 -14.29 13.49
N PHE A 168 -9.26 -13.23 12.94
CA PHE A 168 -8.52 -12.04 12.51
C PHE A 168 -8.62 -10.90 13.53
N ASP A 169 -7.49 -10.24 13.78
CA ASP A 169 -7.42 -9.02 14.57
C ASP A 169 -7.44 -7.76 13.67
N ASP A 170 -7.38 -6.58 14.30
CA ASP A 170 -7.36 -5.30 13.59
C ASP A 170 -6.13 -5.16 12.65
N HIS A 171 -5.01 -5.78 13.01
CA HIS A 171 -3.76 -5.72 12.27
C HIS A 171 -3.83 -6.55 10.98
N ASP A 172 -4.42 -7.75 11.03
CA ASP A 172 -4.62 -8.58 9.86
C ASP A 172 -5.61 -7.96 8.87
N ILE A 173 -6.67 -7.34 9.39
CA ILE A 173 -7.65 -6.60 8.58
C ILE A 173 -6.96 -5.42 7.89
N TRP A 174 -6.09 -4.70 8.61
CA TRP A 174 -5.28 -3.63 8.02
C TRP A 174 -4.38 -4.15 6.89
N HIS A 175 -3.63 -5.23 7.08
CA HIS A 175 -2.77 -5.83 6.04
C HIS A 175 -3.58 -6.23 4.80
N PHE A 176 -4.72 -6.88 5.01
CA PHE A 176 -5.59 -7.29 3.92
C PHE A 176 -6.13 -6.09 3.12
N LEU A 177 -6.71 -5.11 3.81
CA LEU A 177 -7.28 -3.91 3.16
C LEU A 177 -6.20 -3.07 2.48
N SER A 178 -5.04 -2.90 3.10
CA SER A 178 -3.95 -2.12 2.50
C SER A 178 -3.32 -2.83 1.30
N SER A 179 -3.29 -4.17 1.26
CA SER A 179 -2.88 -4.91 0.06
C SER A 179 -3.80 -4.65 -1.14
N ILE A 180 -5.12 -4.60 -0.90
CA ILE A 180 -6.13 -4.26 -1.90
C ILE A 180 -5.98 -2.79 -2.35
N ALA A 181 -5.79 -1.87 -1.40
CA ALA A 181 -5.60 -0.45 -1.71
C ALA A 181 -4.31 -0.21 -2.52
N MET A 182 -3.23 -0.91 -2.21
CA MET A 182 -1.97 -0.81 -2.95
C MET A 182 -2.12 -1.37 -4.37
N PHE A 183 -2.79 -2.51 -4.53
CA PHE A 183 -3.11 -3.05 -5.85
C PHE A 183 -3.98 -2.08 -6.67
N GLY A 184 -5.05 -1.54 -6.06
CA GLY A 184 -5.92 -0.55 -6.69
C GLY A 184 -5.18 0.71 -7.11
N SER A 185 -4.23 1.16 -6.30
CA SER A 185 -3.35 2.29 -6.62
C SER A 185 -2.56 2.05 -7.90
N PHE A 186 -1.88 0.92 -8.02
CA PHE A 186 -1.14 0.60 -9.23
C PHE A 186 -2.05 0.39 -10.45
N LEU A 187 -3.24 -0.18 -10.25
CA LEU A 187 -4.23 -0.34 -11.33
C LEU A 187 -4.72 1.02 -11.84
N VAL A 188 -4.93 2.01 -10.97
CA VAL A 188 -5.24 3.39 -11.35
C VAL A 188 -4.14 3.95 -12.23
N LEU A 189 -2.88 3.84 -11.82
CA LEU A 189 -1.74 4.36 -12.61
C LEU A 189 -1.64 3.68 -13.98
N LEU A 190 -1.95 2.38 -14.05
CA LEU A 190 -1.92 1.64 -15.30
C LEU A 190 -3.05 2.08 -16.25
N THR A 191 -4.25 2.30 -15.72
CA THR A 191 -5.47 2.56 -16.50
C THR A 191 -5.74 4.05 -16.74
N MET A 192 -4.99 4.95 -16.09
CA MET A 192 -5.23 6.39 -16.17
C MET A 192 -5.02 6.95 -17.58
N ASP A 193 -4.15 6.33 -18.37
CA ASP A 193 -3.76 6.79 -19.72
C ASP A 193 -4.26 5.87 -20.84
N ASP A 194 -5.23 5.00 -20.56
CA ASP A 194 -5.86 4.12 -21.56
C ASP A 194 -6.56 4.92 -22.68
N ASP A 195 -6.95 6.17 -22.43
CA ASP A 195 -7.54 7.08 -23.44
C ASP A 195 -6.55 7.51 -24.51
N LEU A 196 -5.25 7.41 -24.24
CA LEU A 196 -4.17 7.82 -25.12
C LEU A 196 -3.61 6.66 -25.96
N ASP A 197 -4.09 5.43 -25.76
CA ASP A 197 -3.56 4.22 -26.41
C ASP A 197 -3.63 4.27 -27.96
N THR A 198 -4.61 5.00 -28.52
CA THR A 198 -4.78 5.17 -29.97
C THR A 198 -4.22 6.48 -30.51
N VAL A 199 -3.82 7.40 -29.63
CA VAL A 199 -3.30 8.72 -30.01
C VAL A 199 -1.84 8.56 -30.43
N GLN A 200 -1.47 9.17 -31.56
CA GLN A 200 -0.06 9.19 -31.95
C GLN A 200 0.75 9.92 -30.87
N ARG A 201 1.88 9.31 -30.48
CA ARG A 201 2.69 9.73 -29.33
C ARG A 201 3.24 11.15 -29.44
N ASP A 202 3.31 11.72 -30.65
CA ASP A 202 3.71 13.10 -30.92
C ASP A 202 2.63 14.14 -30.59
N LYS A 203 1.39 13.71 -30.36
CA LYS A 203 0.23 14.57 -30.06
C LYS A 203 -0.21 14.51 -28.60
N ILE A 204 0.46 13.69 -27.79
CA ILE A 204 0.16 13.60 -26.36
C ILE A 204 0.89 14.74 -25.65
N TYR A 205 0.14 15.69 -25.10
CA TYR A 205 0.70 16.84 -24.38
C TYR A 205 1.23 16.48 -22.99
N VAL A 206 0.86 15.30 -22.48
CA VAL A 206 1.05 14.84 -21.10
C VAL A 206 2.30 13.98 -20.90
N PHE A 207 3.01 13.56 -21.96
CA PHE A 207 4.10 12.57 -21.87
C PHE A 207 5.41 12.94 -22.50
#